data_AF-A0AAE9UMD3-F1
#
_entry.id   AF-A0AAE9UMD3-F1
#
_cell.length_a   1.000
_cell.length_b   1.000
_cell.length_c   1.000
_cell.angle_alpha   90.00
_cell.angle_beta   90.00
_cell.angle_gamma   90.00
#
_symmetry.space_group_name_H-M   'P 1'
#
loop_
_entity.id
_entity.type
_entity.pdbx_description
1 polymer ?
#
loop_
_entity_poly.entity_id
_entity_poly.type
_entity_poly.pdbx_seq_one_letter_code
_entity_poly.pdbx_strand_id
1 'polypeptide(L)'
;MIAANSNKEYIAGEQTVGSPIKLKSGTNGVFEIKGLVFAKDTNVDGASVKYQLKETKAPEGYVKPSEVVTFNVTKDSYNKSAQEVNIADATPDTINNNKRPSIPNTGGIGTAIFVAIGAAVMAFAAKGMKRRTKDN
;
A
#
# COMPACT_ATOMS: atom_id res chain seq x y z
N MET A 1 21.94 11.36 -11.00
CA MET A 1 20.68 10.89 -10.39
C MET A 1 20.22 11.80 -9.26
N ILE A 2 20.99 11.97 -8.18
CA ILE A 2 20.59 12.78 -7.01
C ILE A 2 20.20 14.22 -7.41
N ALA A 3 21.02 14.89 -8.24
CA ALA A 3 20.74 16.26 -8.69
C ALA A 3 19.47 16.40 -9.55
N ALA A 4 19.04 15.33 -10.21
CA ALA A 4 17.85 15.35 -11.07
C ALA A 4 16.54 15.20 -10.26
N ASN A 5 16.61 14.72 -9.01
CA ASN A 5 15.45 14.50 -8.15
C ASN A 5 15.54 15.37 -6.90
N SER A 6 15.29 16.68 -7.07
CA SER A 6 15.42 17.70 -6.04
C SER A 6 14.14 17.92 -5.21
N ASN A 7 13.00 17.38 -5.63
CA ASN A 7 11.75 17.51 -4.88
C ASN A 7 11.78 16.61 -3.62
N LYS A 8 12.02 17.23 -2.46
CA LYS A 8 12.10 16.54 -1.17
C LYS A 8 10.80 15.86 -0.75
N GLU A 9 9.66 16.21 -1.34
CA GLU A 9 8.39 15.53 -1.05
C GLU A 9 8.44 14.05 -1.44
N TYR A 10 9.11 13.75 -2.56
CA TYR A 10 9.14 12.41 -3.15
C TYR A 10 10.34 11.56 -2.74
N ILE A 11 11.20 12.09 -1.87
CA ILE A 11 12.41 11.43 -1.39
C ILE A 11 12.23 11.02 0.07
N ALA A 12 12.55 9.77 0.37
CA ALA A 12 12.56 9.26 1.74
C ALA A 12 13.96 9.38 2.36
N GLY A 13 14.16 10.39 3.20
CA GLY A 13 15.41 10.60 3.93
C GLY A 13 16.47 11.33 3.09
N GLU A 14 17.73 11.27 3.54
CA GLU A 14 18.86 11.88 2.83
C GLU A 14 19.39 10.97 1.72
N GLN A 15 19.70 11.55 0.56
CA GLN A 15 20.35 10.84 -0.53
C GLN A 15 21.86 10.98 -0.44
N THR A 16 22.55 9.87 -0.22
CA THR A 16 24.01 9.78 -0.26
C THR A 16 24.45 8.97 -1.47
N VAL A 17 25.55 9.38 -2.11
CA VAL A 17 26.12 8.65 -3.24
C VAL A 17 26.51 7.24 -2.80
N GLY A 18 26.12 6.23 -3.58
CA GLY A 18 26.36 4.81 -3.26
C GLY A 18 25.28 4.15 -2.41
N SER A 19 24.34 4.92 -1.83
CA SER A 19 23.19 4.37 -1.11
C SER A 19 22.01 4.08 -2.03
N PRO A 20 21.11 3.15 -1.66
CA PRO A 20 19.86 2.94 -2.40
C PRO A 20 19.01 4.20 -2.43
N ILE A 21 18.46 4.53 -3.61
CA ILE A 21 17.47 5.59 -3.75
C ILE A 21 16.16 5.12 -3.13
N LYS A 22 15.61 5.89 -2.18
CA LYS A 22 14.31 5.62 -1.56
C LYS A 22 13.33 6.73 -1.90
N LEU A 23 12.21 6.34 -2.49
CA LEU A 23 11.13 7.24 -2.87
C LEU A 23 9.99 7.15 -1.87
N LYS A 24 9.18 8.20 -1.81
CA LYS A 24 7.97 8.28 -0.98
C LYS A 24 6.85 8.91 -1.80
N SER A 25 5.66 8.33 -1.78
CA SER A 25 4.48 8.99 -2.33
C SER A 25 4.15 10.25 -1.51
N GLY A 26 3.88 11.35 -2.21
CA GLY A 26 3.33 12.57 -1.64
C GLY A 26 1.90 12.37 -1.12
N THR A 27 1.31 13.44 -0.60
CA THR A 27 -0.06 13.39 -0.04
C THR A 27 -1.14 13.12 -1.09
N ASN A 28 -0.84 13.44 -2.35
CA ASN A 28 -1.65 13.13 -3.52
C ASN A 28 -1.45 11.70 -4.06
N GLY A 29 -0.61 10.88 -3.42
CA GLY A 29 -0.29 9.52 -3.85
C GLY A 29 0.73 9.43 -4.99
N VAL A 30 1.30 10.55 -5.43
CA VAL A 30 2.25 10.62 -6.56
C VAL A 30 3.69 10.64 -6.06
N PHE A 31 4.62 10.10 -6.84
CA PHE A 31 6.04 10.34 -6.72
C PHE A 31 6.69 10.28 -8.10
N GLU A 32 7.92 10.76 -8.22
CA GLU A 32 8.65 10.71 -9.48
C GLU A 32 10.13 10.33 -9.28
N ILE A 33 10.74 9.87 -10.37
CA ILE A 33 12.18 9.63 -10.45
C ILE A 33 12.70 10.15 -11.80
N LYS A 34 13.80 10.90 -11.76
CA LYS A 34 14.41 11.51 -12.95
C LYS A 34 15.89 11.15 -13.04
N GLY A 35 16.43 11.26 -14.26
CA GLY A 35 17.83 11.00 -14.55
C GLY A 35 18.18 9.51 -14.57
N LEU A 36 17.20 8.64 -14.83
CA LEU A 36 17.42 7.23 -15.15
C LEU A 36 17.88 7.10 -16.60
N VAL A 37 18.84 6.20 -16.83
CA VAL A 37 19.36 5.92 -18.18
C VAL A 37 18.35 5.06 -18.93
N PHE A 38 18.01 5.43 -20.16
CA PHE A 38 17.07 4.70 -21.02
C PHE A 38 17.68 4.23 -22.35
N ALA A 39 18.89 4.70 -22.70
CA ALA A 39 19.65 4.28 -23.86
C ALA A 39 21.09 4.00 -23.43
N LYS A 40 21.64 2.86 -23.86
CA LYS A 40 23.02 2.46 -23.54
C LYS A 40 24.04 3.07 -24.50
N ASP A 41 23.59 3.37 -25.72
CA ASP A 41 24.39 3.90 -26.83
C ASP A 41 23.74 5.18 -27.39
N THR A 42 24.33 5.77 -28.44
CA THR A 42 23.86 7.02 -29.06
C THR A 42 22.52 6.92 -29.79
N ASN A 43 22.04 5.70 -30.08
CA ASN A 43 20.73 5.50 -30.68
C ASN A 43 19.64 5.57 -29.60
N VAL A 44 18.87 6.64 -29.62
CA VAL A 44 17.81 6.93 -28.65
C VAL A 44 16.43 6.49 -29.13
N ASP A 45 16.27 6.22 -30.42
CA ASP A 45 14.97 5.91 -31.01
C ASP A 45 14.61 4.45 -30.73
N GLY A 46 13.47 4.25 -30.06
CA GLY A 46 13.03 2.94 -29.58
C GLY A 46 13.82 2.40 -28.37
N ALA A 47 14.75 3.18 -27.82
CA ALA A 47 15.51 2.78 -26.64
C ALA A 47 14.61 2.73 -25.38
N SER A 48 14.73 1.63 -24.63
CA SER A 48 13.94 1.37 -23.44
C SER A 48 14.75 0.55 -22.43
N VAL A 49 14.75 0.99 -21.18
CA VAL A 49 15.38 0.25 -20.07
C VAL A 49 14.35 -0.05 -18.99
N LYS A 50 14.30 -1.31 -18.58
CA LYS A 50 13.40 -1.80 -17.53
C LYS A 50 14.01 -1.57 -16.15
N TYR A 51 13.23 -0.96 -15.26
CA TYR A 51 13.54 -0.75 -13.86
C TYR A 51 12.52 -1.45 -12.96
N GLN A 52 12.85 -1.56 -11.67
CA GLN A 52 12.00 -2.20 -10.68
C GLN A 52 11.86 -1.31 -9.45
N LEU A 53 10.65 -1.28 -8.90
CA LEU A 53 10.31 -0.68 -7.62
C LEU A 53 9.99 -1.80 -6.63
N LYS A 54 10.70 -1.78 -5.51
CA LYS A 54 10.41 -2.64 -4.36
C LYS A 54 9.78 -1.79 -3.27
N GLU A 55 8.49 -1.99 -3.02
CA GLU A 55 7.81 -1.31 -1.93
C GLU A 55 8.37 -1.78 -0.58
N THR A 56 8.90 -0.85 0.21
CA THR A 56 9.53 -1.18 1.50
C THR A 56 8.59 -0.96 2.68
N LYS A 57 7.65 -0.01 2.55
CA LYS A 57 6.67 0.38 3.55
C LYS A 57 5.35 0.73 2.86
N ALA A 58 4.30 -0.01 3.20
CA ALA A 58 2.94 0.27 2.72
C ALA A 58 2.33 1.50 3.41
N PRO A 59 1.37 2.19 2.76
CA PRO A 59 0.52 3.17 3.41
C PRO A 59 -0.27 2.57 4.58
N GLU A 60 -0.73 3.43 5.49
CA GLU A 60 -1.54 3.00 6.63
C GLU A 60 -2.86 2.34 6.17
N GLY A 61 -3.20 1.21 6.78
CA GLY A 61 -4.39 0.43 6.38
C GLY A 61 -4.19 -0.45 5.14
N TYR A 62 -3.01 -0.47 4.52
CA TYR A 62 -2.70 -1.33 3.36
C TYR A 62 -1.75 -2.49 3.73
N VAL A 63 -1.77 -3.52 2.89
CA VAL A 63 -0.88 -4.69 2.95
C VAL A 63 0.35 -4.40 2.11
N LYS A 64 1.54 -4.68 2.66
CA LYS A 64 2.79 -4.59 1.90
C LYS A 64 2.82 -5.69 0.84
N PRO A 65 2.96 -5.36 -0.46
CA PRO A 65 3.05 -6.37 -1.50
C PRO A 65 4.35 -7.19 -1.38
N SER A 66 4.28 -8.46 -1.75
CA SER A 66 5.46 -9.34 -1.89
C SER A 66 6.16 -9.18 -3.24
N GLU A 67 5.43 -8.69 -4.24
CA GLU A 67 5.90 -8.55 -5.62
C GLU A 67 6.61 -7.22 -5.86
N VAL A 68 7.49 -7.22 -6.87
CA VAL A 68 8.16 -6.01 -7.36
C VAL A 68 7.38 -5.44 -8.53
N VAL A 69 7.27 -4.12 -8.60
CA VAL A 69 6.62 -3.43 -9.72
C VAL A 69 7.68 -3.11 -10.76
N THR A 70 7.43 -3.46 -12.02
CA THR A 70 8.36 -3.14 -13.13
C THR A 70 7.82 -1.98 -13.95
N PHE A 71 8.71 -1.07 -14.35
CA PHE A 71 8.38 0.05 -15.24
C PHE A 71 9.50 0.24 -16.27
N ASN A 72 9.18 0.83 -17.41
CA ASN A 72 10.15 1.10 -18.48
C ASN A 72 10.43 2.60 -18.56
N VAL A 73 11.70 2.97 -18.67
CA VAL A 73 12.10 4.35 -18.95
C VAL A 73 12.48 4.42 -20.42
N THR A 74 11.91 5.41 -21.11
CA THR A 74 12.16 5.72 -22.52
C THR A 74 12.44 7.22 -22.65
N LYS A 75 12.74 7.69 -23.86
CA LYS A 75 12.91 9.12 -24.14
C LYS A 75 11.70 9.95 -23.71
N ASP A 76 10.50 9.40 -23.90
CA ASP A 76 9.23 10.11 -23.74
C ASP A 76 8.44 9.67 -22.49
N SER A 77 9.05 8.86 -21.60
CA SER A 77 8.37 8.34 -20.41
C SER A 77 8.13 9.39 -19.32
N TYR A 78 8.77 10.55 -19.42
CA TYR A 78 8.59 11.66 -18.46
C TYR A 78 8.01 12.92 -19.13
N ASN A 79 8.55 13.36 -20.26
CA ASN A 79 7.98 14.45 -21.06
C ASN A 79 7.66 13.92 -22.47
N LYS A 80 6.46 14.17 -22.98
CA LYS A 80 6.06 13.74 -24.35
C LYS A 80 6.68 14.58 -25.47
N SER A 81 7.21 15.76 -25.14
CA SER A 81 7.89 16.65 -26.06
C SER A 81 9.22 17.12 -25.47
N ALA A 82 10.26 17.21 -26.29
CA ALA A 82 11.57 17.71 -25.89
C ALA A 82 11.59 19.24 -25.66
N GLN A 83 10.54 19.97 -26.07
CA GLN A 83 10.51 21.43 -26.04
C GLN A 83 9.82 22.03 -24.82
N GLU A 84 9.07 21.26 -24.03
CA GLU A 84 8.41 21.76 -22.81
C GLU A 84 8.62 20.80 -21.63
N VAL A 85 9.39 21.24 -20.63
CA VAL A 85 9.56 20.53 -19.36
C VAL A 85 8.43 20.98 -18.43
N ASN A 86 7.21 20.55 -18.73
CA ASN A 86 6.07 20.69 -17.82
C ASN A 86 5.73 19.34 -17.22
N ILE A 87 5.59 19.27 -15.88
CA ILE A 87 5.17 18.07 -15.14
C ILE A 87 3.78 17.57 -15.62
N ALA A 88 3.04 18.40 -16.36
CA ALA A 88 1.69 18.13 -16.86
C ALA A 88 1.59 17.11 -18.01
N ASP A 89 2.69 16.74 -18.68
CA ASP A 89 2.63 15.88 -19.87
C ASP A 89 3.03 14.41 -19.64
N ALA A 90 3.49 14.06 -18.43
CA ALA A 90 3.79 12.67 -18.08
C ALA A 90 2.51 11.84 -18.00
N THR A 91 2.55 10.60 -18.50
CA THR A 91 1.49 9.61 -18.24
C THR A 91 1.96 8.71 -17.10
N PRO A 92 1.47 8.89 -15.86
CA PRO A 92 1.98 8.16 -14.72
C PRO A 92 1.57 6.69 -14.77
N ASP A 93 2.50 5.81 -14.39
CA ASP A 93 2.19 4.41 -14.12
C ASP A 93 1.46 4.29 -12.77
N THR A 94 0.35 3.55 -12.76
CA THR A 94 -0.44 3.33 -11.53
C THR A 94 0.09 2.15 -10.74
N ILE A 95 0.41 2.38 -9.47
CA ILE A 95 0.78 1.33 -8.52
C ILE A 95 -0.41 1.05 -7.60
N ASN A 96 -0.98 -0.15 -7.71
CA ASN A 96 -2.13 -0.56 -6.91
C ASN A 96 -1.70 -1.18 -5.58
N ASN A 97 -2.25 -0.62 -4.49
CA ASN A 97 -2.05 -1.13 -3.13
C ASN A 97 -3.30 -1.84 -2.63
N ASN A 98 -3.14 -3.01 -2.01
CA ASN A 98 -4.25 -3.79 -1.46
C ASN A 98 -4.57 -3.35 -0.04
N LYS A 99 -5.83 -2.99 0.23
CA LYS A 99 -6.28 -2.67 1.60
C LYS A 99 -6.19 -3.90 2.47
N ARG A 100 -5.86 -3.70 3.76
CA ARG A 100 -5.95 -4.76 4.75
C ARG A 100 -7.40 -5.23 4.86
N PRO A 101 -7.65 -6.55 4.77
CA PRO A 101 -8.97 -7.08 5.09
C PRO A 101 -9.30 -6.72 6.54
N SER A 102 -10.41 -6.03 6.77
CA SER A 102 -11.00 -5.93 8.09
C SER A 102 -11.93 -7.12 8.28
N ILE A 103 -11.63 -7.98 9.23
CA ILE A 103 -12.61 -8.98 9.67
C ILE A 103 -13.69 -8.19 10.43
N PRO A 104 -14.97 -8.25 10.00
CA PRO A 104 -16.03 -7.61 10.75
C PRO A 104 -16.08 -8.21 12.15
N ASN A 105 -16.27 -7.38 13.17
CA ASN A 105 -16.54 -7.88 14.51
C ASN A 105 -17.82 -8.73 14.46
N THR A 106 -17.70 -10.03 14.68
CA THR A 106 -18.84 -10.94 14.82
C THR A 106 -19.44 -10.78 16.22
N GLY A 107 -20.77 -10.89 16.35
CA GLY A 107 -21.43 -10.76 17.65
C GLY A 107 -22.28 -9.48 17.80
N GLY A 108 -23.13 -9.17 16.82
CA GLY A 108 -24.08 -8.06 16.94
C GLY A 108 -25.18 -8.33 17.98
N ILE A 109 -26.17 -7.43 18.05
CA ILE A 109 -27.31 -7.52 19.00
C ILE A 109 -27.97 -8.91 19.00
N GLY A 110 -28.12 -9.55 17.84
CA GLY A 110 -28.71 -10.88 17.75
C GLY A 110 -27.99 -11.93 18.60
N THR A 111 -26.65 -11.93 18.60
CA THR A 111 -25.85 -12.88 19.38
C THR A 111 -25.97 -12.63 20.89
N ALA A 112 -26.03 -11.36 21.32
CA ALA A 112 -26.23 -11.00 22.72
C ALA A 112 -27.59 -11.50 23.25
N ILE A 113 -28.65 -11.44 22.45
CA ILE A 113 -29.97 -11.96 22.81
C ILE A 113 -29.91 -13.48 23.01
N PHE A 114 -29.28 -14.22 22.11
CA PHE A 114 -29.15 -15.68 22.25
C PHE A 114 -28.33 -16.08 23.48
N VAL A 115 -27.23 -15.37 23.77
CA VAL A 115 -26.42 -15.59 24.97
C VAL A 115 -27.25 -15.33 26.24
N ALA A 116 -28.03 -14.24 26.27
CA ALA A 116 -28.88 -13.90 27.42
C ALA A 116 -29.97 -14.96 27.66
N ILE A 117 -30.66 -15.41 26.62
CA ILE A 117 -31.69 -16.46 26.72
C ILE A 117 -31.05 -17.78 27.17
N GLY A 118 -29.93 -18.17 26.57
CA GLY A 118 -29.21 -19.40 26.95
C GLY A 118 -28.77 -19.37 28.41
N ALA A 119 -28.21 -18.25 28.87
CA ALA A 119 -27.83 -18.05 30.27
C ALA A 119 -29.03 -18.11 31.21
N ALA A 120 -30.17 -17.51 30.84
CA ALA A 120 -31.40 -17.59 31.62
C ALA A 120 -31.91 -19.03 31.76
N VAL A 121 -31.97 -19.79 30.67
CA VAL A 121 -32.38 -21.20 30.68
C VAL A 121 -31.47 -22.03 31.59
N MET A 122 -30.15 -21.84 31.50
CA MET A 122 -29.19 -22.51 32.37
C MET A 122 -29.39 -22.17 33.85
N ALA A 123 -29.64 -20.89 34.16
CA ALA A 123 -29.93 -20.46 35.53
C ALA A 123 -31.23 -21.07 36.09
N PHE A 124 -32.27 -21.15 35.26
CA PHE A 124 -33.54 -21.81 35.63
C PHE A 124 -33.33 -23.31 35.90
N ALA A 125 -32.62 -24.02 35.04
CA ALA A 125 -32.30 -25.43 35.22
C ALA A 125 -31.50 -25.67 36.51
N ALA A 126 -30.44 -24.88 36.74
CA ALA A 126 -29.60 -24.98 37.93
C ALA A 126 -30.40 -24.74 39.23
N LYS A 127 -31.30 -23.74 39.22
CA LYS A 127 -32.20 -23.47 40.36
C LYS A 127 -33.16 -24.64 40.61
N GLY A 128 -33.70 -25.25 39.56
CA GLY A 128 -34.58 -26.43 39.67
C GLY A 128 -33.87 -27.65 40.25
N MET A 129 -32.65 -27.93 39.79
CA MET A 129 -31.82 -29.03 40.32
C MET A 129 -31.48 -28.82 41.81
N LYS A 130 -31.08 -27.61 42.20
CA LYS A 130 -30.80 -27.29 43.62
C LYS A 130 -32.00 -27.42 44.54
N ARG A 131 -33.23 -27.23 44.05
CA ARG A 131 -34.45 -27.44 44.86
C ARG A 131 -34.68 -28.93 45.12
N ARG A 132 -34.56 -29.76 44.08
CA ARG A 132 -34.72 -31.22 44.21
C ARG A 132 -33.72 -31.87 45.17
N THR A 133 -32.49 -31.34 45.26
CA THR A 133 -31.48 -31.87 46.19
C THR A 133 -31.69 -31.43 47.65
N LYS A 134 -32.52 -30.40 47.92
CA LYS A 134 -32.83 -29.96 49.29
C LYS A 134 -34.02 -30.70 49.91
N ASP A 135 -34.82 -31.34 49.07
CA ASP A 135 -36.02 -32.09 49.47
C ASP A 135 -35.76 -33.60 49.62
N ASN A 136 -34.47 -34.02 49.60
CA ASN A 136 -33.96 -35.38 49.84
C ASN A 136 -33.01 -35.35 51.04
#